data_AF-A0A2E9T1M0-F1
#
_entry.id   AF-A0A2E9T1M0-F1
#
_cell.length_a   1.000
_cell.length_b   1.000
_cell.length_c   1.000
_cell.angle_alpha   90.00
_cell.angle_beta   90.00
_cell.angle_gamma   90.00
#
_symmetry.space_group_name_H-M   'P 1'
#
loop_
_entity.id
_entity.type
_entity.pdbx_description
1 polymer ?
#
loop_
_entity_poly.entity_id
_entity_poly.type
_entity_poly.pdbx_seq_one_letter_code
_entity_poly.pdbx_strand_id
1 'polypeptide(L)'
;YYTVPWDANIGAYFVFQSGKPWEAWDGSIYGYSSGTARYGEPAGSRRSPSHWQLDLNYTQDFKFSGDMELQFRADIFNVFDRQTGYNNNPYVSSETFGEYRNYYSPRRVQLSFNFKF
;
A
#
# COMPACT_ATOMS: atom_id res chain seq x y z
N TYR A 1 -12.96 12.44 -11.16
CA TYR A 1 -12.73 13.61 -10.28
C TYR A 1 -14.00 14.44 -10.28
N TYR A 2 -14.17 15.30 -9.28
CA TYR A 2 -15.29 16.23 -9.15
C TYR A 2 -14.74 17.65 -9.10
N THR A 3 -15.34 18.56 -9.86
CA THR A 3 -14.99 19.97 -9.85
C THR A 3 -15.88 20.69 -8.84
N VAL A 4 -15.25 21.35 -7.87
CA VAL A 4 -15.94 22.07 -6.79
C VAL A 4 -16.26 23.52 -7.22
N PRO A 5 -17.19 24.23 -6.53
CA PRO A 5 -17.64 25.56 -6.93
C PRO A 5 -16.57 26.67 -7.01
N TRP A 6 -15.36 26.42 -6.50
CA TRP A 6 -14.21 27.33 -6.60
C TRP A 6 -13.18 26.88 -7.65
N ASP A 7 -13.63 26.11 -8.64
CA ASP A 7 -12.87 25.65 -9.81
C ASP A 7 -11.64 24.79 -9.49
N ALA A 8 -11.66 24.07 -8.36
CA ALA A 8 -10.68 23.03 -8.06
C ALA A 8 -11.16 21.65 -8.53
N ASN A 9 -10.23 20.73 -8.77
CA ASN A 9 -10.53 19.33 -9.06
C ASN A 9 -10.16 18.45 -7.86
N ILE A 10 -11.11 17.63 -7.41
CA ILE A 10 -10.90 16.66 -6.33
C ILE A 10 -11.09 15.24 -6.87
N GLY A 11 -10.15 14.36 -6.57
CA GLY A 11 -10.21 12.95 -6.92
C GLY A 11 -10.10 12.05 -5.70
N ALA A 12 -10.71 10.88 -5.81
CA ALA A 12 -10.57 9.79 -4.85
C ALA A 12 -10.22 8.51 -5.59
N TYR A 13 -9.32 7.73 -5.00
CA TYR A 13 -8.94 6.40 -5.49
C TYR A 13 -9.03 5.42 -4.33
N PHE A 14 -9.87 4.39 -4.48
CA PHE A 14 -10.02 3.32 -3.51
C PHE A 14 -9.43 2.04 -4.08
N VAL A 15 -8.62 1.36 -3.28
CA VAL A 15 -8.09 0.04 -3.62
C VAL A 15 -8.42 -0.94 -2.50
N PHE A 16 -8.83 -2.14 -2.90
CA PHE A 16 -8.95 -3.30 -2.02
C PHE A 16 -8.14 -4.44 -2.62
N GLN A 17 -7.30 -5.06 -1.79
CA GLN A 17 -6.49 -6.21 -2.15
C GLN A 17 -6.77 -7.33 -1.15
N SER A 18 -7.21 -8.48 -1.65
CA SER A 18 -7.34 -9.67 -0.81
C SER A 18 -5.98 -10.02 -0.22
N GLY A 19 -5.97 -10.53 1.02
CA GLY A 19 -4.75 -11.03 1.63
C GLY A 19 -4.05 -12.08 0.77
N LYS A 20 -2.72 -12.10 0.81
CA LYS A 20 -1.90 -12.99 -0.01
C LYS A 20 -1.91 -14.40 0.59
N PRO A 21 -2.04 -15.45 -0.23
CA PRO A 21 -1.84 -16.81 0.23
C PRO A 21 -0.38 -16.97 0.70
N TRP A 22 -0.18 -17.74 1.75
CA TRP A 22 1.13 -18.16 2.23
C TRP A 22 1.01 -19.53 2.90
N GLU A 23 2.15 -20.13 3.22
CA GLU A 23 2.19 -21.39 3.90
C GLU A 23 3.37 -21.52 4.85
N ALA A 24 3.21 -22.36 5.86
CA ALA A 24 4.25 -22.75 6.77
C ALA A 24 5.32 -23.60 6.07
N TRP A 25 6.58 -23.28 6.35
CA TRP A 25 7.74 -24.03 5.91
C TRP A 25 8.38 -24.75 7.09
N ASP A 26 8.48 -26.07 6.97
CA ASP A 26 9.06 -26.94 7.99
C ASP A 26 9.86 -28.07 7.35
N GLY A 27 11.18 -28.01 7.51
CA GLY A 27 12.10 -29.05 7.03
C GLY A 27 12.10 -30.30 7.91
N SER A 28 11.68 -30.21 9.18
CA SER A 28 11.78 -31.32 10.15
C SER A 28 10.93 -32.53 9.76
N ILE A 29 9.82 -32.29 9.06
CA ILE A 29 8.95 -33.34 8.48
C ILE A 29 9.72 -34.24 7.51
N TYR A 30 10.78 -33.72 6.89
CA TYR A 30 11.65 -34.44 5.96
C TYR A 30 12.93 -34.98 6.63
N GLY A 31 13.04 -34.92 7.95
CA GLY A 31 14.13 -35.52 8.73
C GLY A 31 15.40 -34.68 8.86
N TYR A 32 15.38 -33.37 8.54
CA TYR A 32 16.52 -32.47 8.74
C TYR A 32 16.10 -31.00 8.87
N SER A 33 16.86 -30.19 9.60
CA SER A 33 16.69 -28.74 9.64
C SER A 33 17.40 -28.10 8.44
N SER A 34 16.67 -27.30 7.65
CA SER A 34 17.21 -26.58 6.49
C SER A 34 16.49 -25.24 6.30
N GLY A 35 17.23 -24.22 5.85
CA GLY A 35 16.67 -22.91 5.46
C GLY A 35 16.01 -22.88 4.08
N THR A 36 16.00 -23.99 3.34
CA THR A 36 15.33 -24.11 2.04
C THR A 36 13.81 -24.08 2.23
N ALA A 37 13.10 -23.40 1.32
CA ALA A 37 11.64 -23.42 1.27
C ALA A 37 11.13 -24.86 1.10
N ARG A 38 10.49 -25.41 2.15
CA ARG A 38 9.92 -26.76 2.17
C ARG A 38 8.51 -26.66 2.72
N TYR A 39 7.52 -26.94 1.87
CA TYR A 39 6.11 -26.86 2.23
C TYR A 39 5.78 -27.81 3.39
N GLY A 40 5.60 -27.27 4.59
CA GLY A 40 5.13 -28.03 5.76
C GLY A 40 3.61 -28.21 5.77
N GLU A 41 2.92 -27.47 4.91
CA GLU A 41 1.47 -27.53 4.69
C GLU A 41 1.17 -27.23 3.20
N PRO A 42 -0.05 -27.47 2.71
CA PRO A 42 -0.42 -27.17 1.32
C PRO A 42 -0.17 -25.69 0.96
N ALA A 43 0.35 -25.45 -0.23
CA ALA A 43 0.64 -24.08 -0.69
C ALA A 43 -0.62 -23.19 -0.59
N GLY A 44 -0.46 -22.02 0.04
CA GLY A 44 -1.54 -21.06 0.24
C GLY A 44 -2.65 -21.49 1.20
N SER A 45 -2.42 -22.50 2.07
CA SER A 45 -3.39 -22.88 3.10
C SER A 45 -3.64 -21.79 4.14
N ARG A 46 -2.75 -20.79 4.23
CA ARG A 46 -2.92 -19.60 5.05
C ARG A 46 -3.09 -18.36 4.19
N ARG A 47 -3.61 -17.30 4.80
CA ARG A 47 -3.81 -16.01 4.14
C ARG A 47 -3.43 -14.86 5.05
N SER A 48 -2.74 -13.86 4.51
CA SER A 48 -2.48 -12.61 5.22
C SER A 48 -3.79 -11.80 5.38
N PRO A 49 -3.83 -10.73 6.19
CA PRO A 49 -4.96 -9.81 6.19
C PRO A 49 -5.15 -9.16 4.81
N SER A 50 -6.40 -8.88 4.46
CA SER A 50 -6.70 -8.04 3.29
C SER A 50 -6.34 -6.59 3.57
N HIS A 51 -5.83 -5.91 2.55
CA HIS A 51 -5.50 -4.49 2.61
C HIS A 51 -6.54 -3.67 1.84
N TRP A 52 -6.84 -2.50 2.35
CA TRP A 52 -7.57 -1.50 1.59
C TRP A 52 -7.03 -0.12 1.91
N GLN A 53 -7.18 0.78 0.96
CA GLN A 53 -6.67 2.13 1.06
C GLN A 53 -7.55 3.10 0.27
N LEU A 54 -7.73 4.29 0.81
CA LEU A 54 -8.30 5.44 0.13
C LEU A 54 -7.20 6.49 -0.04
N ASP A 55 -7.05 6.98 -1.27
CA ASP A 55 -6.18 8.09 -1.64
C ASP A 55 -7.02 9.25 -2.16
N LEU A 56 -6.60 10.47 -1.85
CA LEU A 56 -7.26 11.69 -2.29
C LEU A 56 -6.27 12.57 -3.06
N ASN A 57 -6.78 13.27 -4.06
CA ASN A 57 -6.04 14.33 -4.75
C ASN A 57 -6.87 15.61 -4.85
N TYR A 58 -6.15 16.73 -4.87
CA TYR A 58 -6.67 18.08 -5.04
C TYR A 58 -5.78 18.81 -6.02
N THR A 59 -6.37 19.46 -7.02
CA THR A 59 -5.66 20.32 -7.97
C THR A 59 -6.40 21.64 -8.11
N GLN A 60 -5.67 22.76 -8.04
CA GLN A 60 -6.18 24.10 -8.24
C GLN A 60 -5.29 24.82 -9.26
N ASP A 61 -5.91 25.39 -10.27
CA ASP A 61 -5.25 26.26 -11.23
C ASP A 61 -5.54 27.73 -10.88
N PHE A 62 -4.49 28.55 -10.86
CA PHE A 62 -4.55 29.98 -10.63
C PHE A 62 -4.04 30.71 -11.87
N LYS A 63 -4.88 31.58 -12.44
CA LYS A 63 -4.49 32.51 -13.51
C LYS A 63 -4.12 33.84 -12.87
N PHE A 64 -2.91 34.34 -13.10
CA PHE A 64 -2.43 35.57 -12.44
C PHE A 64 -1.99 36.67 -13.40
N SER A 65 -1.51 36.36 -14.62
CA SER A 65 -1.22 37.40 -15.63
C SER A 65 -1.09 36.81 -17.03
N GLY A 66 -1.84 37.34 -18.01
CA GLY A 66 -1.80 36.90 -19.40
C GLY A 66 -2.04 35.39 -19.53
N ASP A 67 -1.12 34.71 -20.21
CA ASP A 67 -1.15 33.26 -20.43
C ASP A 67 -0.45 32.44 -19.31
N MET A 68 -0.01 33.11 -18.24
CA MET A 68 0.72 32.48 -17.14
C MET A 68 -0.23 31.83 -16.13
N GLU A 69 0.02 30.56 -15.82
CA GLU A 69 -0.81 29.73 -14.93
C GLU A 69 0.04 29.03 -13.86
N LEU A 70 -0.47 29.01 -12.63
CA LEU A 70 0.14 28.33 -11.49
C LEU A 70 -0.82 27.23 -11.05
N GLN A 71 -0.38 25.99 -11.17
CA GLN A 71 -1.10 24.83 -10.71
C GLN A 71 -0.54 24.38 -9.36
N PHE A 72 -1.39 24.36 -8.34
CA PHE A 72 -1.13 23.70 -7.07
C PHE A 72 -1.77 22.32 -7.07
N ARG A 73 -1.04 21.32 -6.60
CA ARG A 73 -1.54 19.96 -6.41
C ARG A 73 -1.16 19.42 -5.05
N ALA A 74 -2.11 18.74 -4.40
CA ALA A 74 -1.93 18.00 -3.17
C ALA A 74 -2.46 16.57 -3.33
N ASP A 75 -1.63 15.58 -3.01
CA ASP A 75 -2.01 14.17 -2.96
C ASP A 75 -1.85 13.64 -1.53
N ILE A 76 -2.88 12.98 -1.01
CA ILE A 76 -2.87 12.29 0.28
C ILE A 76 -3.06 10.81 0.00
N PHE A 77 -2.00 10.04 0.20
CA PHE A 77 -2.01 8.59 0.10
C PHE A 77 -2.29 7.98 1.47
N ASN A 78 -3.03 6.88 1.50
CA ASN A 78 -3.40 6.17 2.73
C ASN A 78 -4.04 7.08 3.77
N VAL A 79 -5.20 7.65 3.40
CA VAL A 79 -5.97 8.58 4.23
C VAL A 79 -6.25 8.04 5.63
N PHE A 80 -6.38 6.72 5.80
CA PHE A 80 -6.64 6.09 7.11
C PHE A 80 -5.39 5.54 7.80
N ASP A 81 -4.21 5.75 7.22
CA ASP A 81 -2.91 5.29 7.74
C ASP A 81 -2.89 3.79 8.12
N ARG A 82 -3.48 2.96 7.25
CA ARG A 82 -3.60 1.52 7.51
C ARG A 82 -2.25 0.82 7.35
N GLN A 83 -1.69 0.36 8.46
CA GLN A 83 -0.45 -0.42 8.54
C GLN A 83 -0.71 -1.92 8.35
N THR A 84 -1.22 -2.32 7.19
CA THR A 84 -1.47 -3.75 6.92
C THR A 84 -0.14 -4.47 6.68
N GLY A 85 0.13 -5.52 7.44
CA GLY A 85 1.30 -6.36 7.25
C GLY A 85 1.13 -7.38 6.14
N TYR A 86 2.23 -7.74 5.50
CA TYR A 86 2.33 -8.82 4.52
C TYR A 86 3.70 -9.50 4.63
N ASN A 87 3.94 -10.50 3.78
CA ASN A 87 5.19 -11.26 3.79
C ASN A 87 5.44 -11.93 5.15
N ASN A 88 4.47 -12.70 5.62
CA ASN A 88 4.56 -13.47 6.86
C ASN A 88 5.85 -14.31 6.88
N ASN A 89 6.48 -14.45 8.04
CA ASN A 89 7.58 -15.37 8.23
C ASN A 89 7.07 -16.82 8.14
N PRO A 90 7.49 -17.60 7.13
CA PRO A 90 6.96 -18.94 6.93
C PRO A 90 7.66 -20.00 7.79
N TYR A 91 8.82 -19.72 8.40
CA TYR A 91 9.63 -20.74 9.06
C TYR A 91 9.07 -21.14 10.43
N VAL A 92 8.55 -22.35 10.57
CA VAL A 92 7.95 -22.86 11.82
C VAL A 92 8.96 -22.90 12.98
N SER A 93 10.23 -23.12 12.66
CA SER A 93 11.33 -23.13 13.64
C SER A 93 11.73 -21.74 14.15
N SER A 94 11.18 -20.67 13.57
CA SER A 94 11.51 -19.28 13.95
C SER A 94 10.61 -18.78 15.07
N GLU A 95 11.18 -18.07 16.04
CA GLU A 95 10.41 -17.41 17.11
C GLU A 95 9.41 -16.36 16.59
N THR A 96 9.66 -15.80 15.40
CA THR A 96 8.78 -14.82 14.75
C THR A 96 7.89 -15.45 13.67
N PHE A 97 7.63 -16.76 13.74
CA PHE A 97 6.76 -17.45 12.80
C PHE A 97 5.40 -16.77 12.67
N GLY A 98 4.97 -16.53 11.43
CA GLY A 98 3.71 -15.85 11.12
C GLY A 98 3.73 -14.32 11.26
N GLU A 99 4.76 -13.73 11.86
CA GLU A 99 4.90 -12.27 11.95
C GLU A 99 5.11 -11.63 10.57
N TYR A 100 4.58 -10.42 10.38
CA TYR A 100 4.72 -9.69 9.11
C TYR A 100 6.11 -9.07 9.00
N ARG A 101 6.80 -9.37 7.90
CA ARG A 101 8.14 -8.82 7.63
C ARG A 101 8.10 -7.51 6.86
N ASN A 102 6.98 -7.18 6.24
CA ASN A 102 6.78 -5.93 5.52
C ASN A 102 5.38 -5.36 5.76
N TYR A 103 5.24 -4.06 5.54
CA TYR A 103 4.00 -3.32 5.72
C TYR A 103 3.73 -2.44 4.50
N TYR A 104 2.46 -2.28 4.15
CA TYR A 104 2.05 -1.30 3.14
C TYR A 104 2.49 0.11 3.56
N SER A 105 2.72 1.00 2.58
CA SER A 105 3.24 2.33 2.87
C SER A 105 2.33 3.11 3.83
N PRO A 106 2.92 3.83 4.80
CA PRO A 106 2.17 4.70 5.70
C PRO A 106 1.54 5.87 4.94
N ARG A 107 0.70 6.65 5.63
CA ARG A 107 0.15 7.90 5.09
C ARG A 107 1.27 8.79 4.57
N ARG A 108 1.09 9.31 3.35
CA ARG A 108 2.01 10.27 2.72
C ARG A 108 1.24 11.43 2.15
N VAL A 109 1.75 12.64 2.38
CA VAL A 109 1.27 13.86 1.75
C VAL A 109 2.33 14.32 0.75
N GLN A 110 1.91 14.62 -0.48
CA GLN A 110 2.76 15.20 -1.51
C GLN A 110 2.14 16.51 -1.97
N LEU A 111 2.97 17.54 -2.08
CA LEU A 111 2.57 18.87 -2.53
C LEU A 111 3.47 19.24 -3.71
N SER A 112 2.88 19.80 -4.76
CA SER A 112 3.62 20.27 -5.92
C SER A 112 3.03 21.55 -6.47
N PHE A 113 3.91 22.39 -7.01
CA PHE A 113 3.56 23.58 -7.77
C PHE A 113 4.12 23.42 -9.17
N ASN A 114 3.30 23.72 -10.17
CA ASN A 114 3.69 23.72 -11.57
C ASN A 114 3.35 25.08 -12.18
N PHE A 115 4.28 25.65 -12.91
CA PHE A 115 4.15 26.96 -13.52
C PHE A 115 4.20 26.82 -15.04
N LYS A 116 3.20 27.36 -15.72
CA LYS A 116 3.05 27.31 -17.18
C LYS A 116 3.08 28.74 -17.75
N PHE A 117 3.70 28.89 -18.91
CA PHE A 117 3.85 30.15 -19.66
C PHE A 117 3.73 29.88 -21.15
#